data_AF-A0A0C9ZRH5-F1
#
_entry.id   AF-A0A0C9ZRH5-F1
#
_cell.length_a   1.000
_cell.length_b   1.000
_cell.length_c   1.000
_cell.angle_alpha   90.00
_cell.angle_beta   90.00
_cell.angle_gamma   90.00
#
_symmetry.space_group_name_H-M   'P 1'
#
loop_
_entity.id
_entity.type
_entity.pdbx_description
1 polymer ?
#
loop_
_entity_poly.entity_id
_entity_poly.type
_entity_poly.pdbx_seq_one_letter_code
_entity_poly.pdbx_strand_id
1 'polypeptide(L)'
;AEVNHPQWEKAIERIYPRVQEMMSKPRYWHIAYPLAVTSLCVAPHQYFLRNWAAGFEYGLSQMKVRIQSEKLHRIPVLNGSVRLIRTYLYRCQEPLATSATKLDSLLKRIFPAGRSSIFHHEEHLELFICIMHFVLSCYFDFGLGF
;
A
#
# COMPACT_ATOMS: atom_id res chain seq x y z
N ALA A 1 -5.88 -6.49 -19.84
CA ALA A 1 -7.33 -6.67 -20.02
C ALA A 1 -7.94 -7.74 -19.09
N GLU A 2 -7.16 -8.70 -18.58
CA GLU A 2 -7.68 -9.86 -17.82
C GLU A 2 -8.39 -9.52 -16.49
N VAL A 3 -7.90 -8.54 -15.73
CA VAL A 3 -8.46 -8.19 -14.41
C VAL A 3 -9.81 -7.44 -14.46
N ASN A 4 -10.27 -7.04 -15.64
CA ASN A 4 -11.58 -6.40 -15.81
C ASN A 4 -12.63 -7.40 -16.35
N HIS A 5 -12.32 -8.70 -16.36
CA HIS A 5 -13.25 -9.72 -16.79
C HIS A 5 -14.37 -9.91 -15.74
N PRO A 6 -15.66 -9.99 -16.13
CA PRO A 6 -16.78 -10.06 -15.18
C PRO A 6 -16.73 -11.23 -14.18
N GLN A 7 -16.16 -12.36 -14.59
CA GLN A 7 -15.97 -13.51 -13.68
C GLN A 7 -14.89 -13.23 -12.63
N TRP A 8 -13.85 -12.49 -13.00
CA TRP A 8 -12.78 -12.10 -12.10
C TRP A 8 -13.25 -11.05 -11.10
N GLU A 9 -14.06 -10.09 -11.54
CA GLU A 9 -14.71 -9.13 -10.65
C GLU A 9 -15.52 -9.82 -9.56
N LYS A 10 -16.40 -10.75 -9.94
CA LYS A 10 -17.16 -11.57 -8.97
C LYS A 10 -16.27 -12.39 -8.04
N ALA A 11 -15.13 -12.88 -8.54
CA ALA A 11 -14.17 -13.61 -7.70
C ALA A 11 -13.57 -12.68 -6.64
N ILE A 12 -13.11 -11.49 -7.04
CA ILE A 12 -12.52 -10.50 -6.13
C ILE A 12 -13.53 -9.98 -5.11
N GLU A 13 -14.77 -9.72 -5.51
CA GLU A 13 -15.86 -9.32 -4.62
C GLU A 13 -16.18 -10.38 -3.56
N ARG A 14 -15.89 -11.66 -3.83
CA ARG A 14 -16.04 -12.75 -2.85
C ARG A 14 -14.78 -12.96 -2.01
N ILE A 15 -13.60 -12.86 -2.61
CA ILE A 15 -12.33 -13.13 -1.95
C ILE A 15 -12.00 -12.02 -0.95
N TYR A 16 -12.02 -10.74 -1.38
CA TYR A 16 -11.48 -9.65 -0.58
C TYR A 16 -12.19 -9.50 0.79
N PRO A 17 -13.53 -9.53 0.90
CA PRO A 17 -14.20 -9.45 2.20
C PRO A 17 -13.84 -10.60 3.14
N ARG A 18 -13.71 -11.83 2.62
CA ARG A 18 -13.30 -13.00 3.41
C ARG A 18 -11.88 -12.86 3.94
N VAL A 19 -10.98 -12.34 3.12
CA VAL A 19 -9.60 -12.09 3.52
C VAL A 19 -9.54 -10.98 4.58
N GLN A 20 -10.39 -9.95 4.49
CA GLN A 20 -10.50 -8.92 5.53
C GLN A 20 -10.97 -9.51 6.87
N GLU A 21 -11.98 -10.39 6.87
CA GLU A 21 -12.41 -11.12 8.06
C GLU A 21 -11.26 -11.94 8.66
N MET A 22 -10.48 -12.63 7.83
CA MET A 22 -9.31 -13.40 8.30
C MET A 22 -8.23 -12.50 8.88
N MET A 23 -7.96 -11.36 8.24
CA MET A 23 -6.95 -10.39 8.64
C MET A 23 -7.26 -9.74 9.99
N SER A 24 -8.53 -9.66 10.37
CA SER A 24 -8.94 -9.20 11.72
C SER A 24 -8.46 -10.12 12.85
N LYS A 25 -8.12 -11.38 12.54
CA LYS A 25 -7.67 -12.38 13.52
C LYS A 25 -6.14 -12.39 13.57
N PRO A 26 -5.50 -12.00 14.70
CA PRO A 26 -4.04 -11.87 14.79
C PRO A 26 -3.27 -13.14 14.36
N ARG A 27 -3.81 -14.32 14.69
CA ARG A 27 -3.21 -15.61 14.32
C ARG A 27 -3.06 -15.80 12.81
N TYR A 28 -3.97 -15.26 11.99
CA TYR A 28 -3.96 -15.43 10.54
C TYR A 28 -3.35 -14.24 9.79
N TRP A 29 -3.03 -13.17 10.51
CA TRP A 29 -2.64 -11.89 9.91
C TRP A 29 -1.47 -12.02 8.92
N HIS A 30 -0.44 -12.80 9.27
CA HIS A 30 0.77 -13.00 8.47
C HIS A 30 0.51 -13.62 7.08
N ILE A 31 -0.60 -14.33 6.90
CA ILE A 31 -1.03 -14.90 5.61
C ILE A 31 -2.12 -14.03 4.98
N ALA A 32 -3.06 -13.56 5.80
CA ALA A 32 -4.22 -12.81 5.33
C ALA A 32 -3.83 -11.42 4.79
N TYR A 33 -2.89 -10.72 5.42
CA TYR A 33 -2.48 -9.39 4.98
C TYR A 33 -1.83 -9.41 3.57
N PRO A 34 -0.81 -10.25 3.29
CA PRO A 34 -0.26 -10.36 1.93
C PRO A 34 -1.30 -10.76 0.88
N LEU A 35 -2.24 -11.64 1.25
CA LEU A 35 -3.35 -12.04 0.37
C LEU A 35 -4.31 -10.88 0.10
N ALA A 36 -4.62 -10.06 1.10
CA ALA A 36 -5.48 -8.88 0.96
C ALA A 36 -4.87 -7.87 -0.01
N VAL A 37 -3.59 -7.55 0.19
CA VAL A 37 -2.79 -6.69 -0.71
C VAL A 37 -2.81 -7.26 -2.12
N THR A 38 -2.48 -8.54 -2.28
CA THR A 38 -2.41 -9.17 -3.61
C THR A 38 -3.76 -9.13 -4.29
N SER A 39 -4.85 -9.44 -3.58
CA SER A 39 -6.22 -9.38 -4.09
C SER A 39 -6.58 -7.98 -4.59
N LEU A 40 -6.20 -6.93 -3.86
CA LEU A 40 -6.37 -5.56 -4.31
C LEU A 40 -5.53 -5.25 -5.56
N CYS A 41 -4.26 -5.63 -5.57
CA CYS A 41 -3.35 -5.39 -6.70
C CYS A 41 -3.88 -5.98 -8.03
N VAL A 42 -4.65 -7.07 -7.95
CA VAL A 42 -5.29 -7.73 -9.09
C VAL A 42 -6.79 -7.43 -9.22
N ALA A 43 -7.38 -6.63 -8.34
CA ALA A 43 -8.80 -6.28 -8.38
C ALA A 43 -9.16 -5.46 -9.62
N PRO A 44 -10.41 -5.49 -10.13
CA PRO A 44 -10.87 -4.56 -11.16
C PRO A 44 -10.63 -3.10 -10.75
N HIS A 45 -10.43 -2.22 -11.74
CA HIS A 45 -9.98 -0.84 -11.50
C HIS A 45 -10.86 -0.08 -10.47
N GLN A 46 -12.18 -0.12 -10.62
CA GLN A 46 -13.12 0.56 -9.71
C GLN A 46 -13.08 -0.04 -8.30
N TYR A 47 -12.96 -1.36 -8.20
CA TYR A 47 -12.87 -2.04 -6.91
C TYR A 47 -11.58 -1.69 -6.17
N PHE A 48 -10.46 -1.65 -6.89
CA PHE A 48 -9.18 -1.21 -6.35
C PHE A 48 -9.28 0.22 -5.81
N LEU A 49 -9.74 1.17 -6.63
CA LEU A 49 -9.84 2.59 -6.25
C LEU A 49 -10.64 2.84 -4.97
N ARG A 50 -11.71 2.06 -4.75
CA ARG A 50 -12.56 2.16 -3.56
C ARG A 50 -11.89 1.63 -2.29
N ASN A 51 -11.06 0.59 -2.40
CA ASN A 51 -10.61 -0.19 -1.24
C ASN A 51 -9.12 0.00 -0.88
N TRP A 52 -8.27 0.37 -1.83
CA TRP A 52 -6.82 0.35 -1.63
C TRP A 52 -6.34 1.29 -0.53
N ALA A 53 -6.92 2.48 -0.42
CA ALA A 53 -6.55 3.46 0.60
C ALA A 53 -6.88 2.94 2.01
N ALA A 54 -8.06 2.36 2.20
CA ALA A 54 -8.44 1.75 3.48
C ALA A 54 -7.54 0.55 3.83
N GLY A 55 -7.19 -0.30 2.85
CA GLY A 55 -6.25 -1.40 3.05
C GLY A 55 -4.83 -0.93 3.40
N PHE A 56 -4.38 0.16 2.79
CA PHE A 56 -3.10 0.80 3.11
C PHE A 56 -3.09 1.34 4.55
N GLU A 57 -4.09 2.12 4.94
CA GLU A 57 -4.21 2.66 6.30
C GLU A 57 -4.30 1.55 7.35
N TYR A 58 -5.05 0.49 7.04
CA TYR A 58 -5.11 -0.69 7.90
C TYR A 58 -3.70 -1.27 8.13
N GLY A 59 -2.91 -1.49 7.06
CA GLY A 59 -1.54 -1.97 7.19
C GLY A 59 -0.69 -1.07 8.09
N LEU A 60 -0.72 0.25 7.87
CA LEU A 60 0.02 1.20 8.70
C LEU A 60 -0.39 1.15 10.18
N SER A 61 -1.68 0.95 10.47
CA SER A 61 -2.16 0.84 11.85
C SER A 61 -1.54 -0.36 12.59
N GLN A 62 -1.32 -1.48 11.89
CA GLN A 62 -0.77 -2.71 12.48
C GLN A 62 0.71 -2.58 12.87
N MET A 63 1.44 -1.61 12.30
CA MET A 63 2.82 -1.31 12.71
C MET A 63 2.88 -0.57 14.06
N LYS A 64 1.81 0.12 14.47
CA LYS A 64 1.78 0.95 15.69
C LYS A 64 1.38 0.20 16.96
N VAL A 65 0.91 -1.05 16.85
CA VAL A 65 0.17 -1.74 17.92
C VAL A 65 1.05 -2.29 19.06
N ARG A 66 2.38 -2.43 18.88
CA ARG A 66 3.34 -2.85 19.94
C ARG A 66 4.77 -2.80 19.40
N ILE A 67 5.75 -2.44 20.22
CA ILE A 67 7.18 -2.40 19.84
C ILE A 67 7.67 -3.77 19.30
N GLN A 68 7.18 -4.88 19.86
CA GLN A 68 7.52 -6.23 19.39
C GLN A 68 6.81 -6.61 18.07
N SER A 69 5.55 -6.18 17.89
CA SER A 69 4.81 -6.43 16.64
C SER A 69 5.25 -5.51 15.51
N GLU A 70 5.83 -4.35 15.83
CA GLU A 70 6.46 -3.47 14.85
C GLU A 70 7.49 -4.25 14.03
N LYS A 71 8.38 -5.02 14.67
CA LYS A 71 9.38 -5.83 13.96
C LYS A 71 8.76 -6.90 13.04
N LEU A 72 7.67 -7.55 13.46
CA LEU A 72 7.03 -8.64 12.72
C LEU A 72 6.13 -8.16 11.58
N HIS A 73 5.42 -7.04 11.76
CA HIS A 73 4.46 -6.53 10.80
C HIS A 73 5.08 -5.55 9.81
N ARG A 74 6.21 -4.91 10.15
CA ARG A 74 6.82 -3.85 9.34
C ARG A 74 7.19 -4.29 7.94
N ILE A 75 7.89 -5.42 7.77
CA ILE A 75 8.30 -5.90 6.44
C ILE A 75 7.07 -6.22 5.56
N PRO A 76 6.10 -7.05 6.01
CA PRO A 76 4.88 -7.30 5.24
C PRO A 76 4.12 -6.02 4.88
N VAL A 77 3.94 -5.09 5.83
CA VAL A 77 3.21 -3.84 5.62
C VAL A 77 3.90 -2.96 4.60
N LEU A 78 5.21 -2.74 4.72
CA LEU A 78 5.95 -1.90 3.78
C LEU A 78 5.92 -2.49 2.36
N ASN A 79 6.11 -3.80 2.21
CA ASN A 79 5.96 -4.48 0.93
C ASN A 79 4.54 -4.33 0.36
N GLY A 80 3.53 -4.43 1.23
CA GLY A 80 2.14 -4.20 0.88
C GLY A 80 1.89 -2.78 0.36
N SER A 81 2.39 -1.78 1.08
CA SER A 81 2.32 -0.37 0.72
C SER A 81 2.93 -0.09 -0.65
N VAL A 82 4.14 -0.59 -0.94
CA VAL A 82 4.79 -0.40 -2.25
C VAL A 82 3.97 -1.02 -3.37
N ARG A 83 3.45 -2.23 -3.18
CA ARG A 83 2.63 -2.92 -4.20
C ARG A 83 1.33 -2.16 -4.48
N LEU A 84 0.66 -1.65 -3.44
CA LEU A 84 -0.55 -0.85 -3.59
C LEU A 84 -0.28 0.48 -4.29
N ILE A 85 0.75 1.23 -3.87
CA ILE A 85 1.14 2.51 -4.50
C ILE A 85 1.50 2.29 -5.98
N ARG A 86 2.32 1.28 -6.28
CA ARG A 86 2.68 0.92 -7.65
C ARG A 86 1.45 0.57 -8.49
N THR A 87 0.55 -0.25 -7.94
CA THR A 87 -0.70 -0.62 -8.61
C THR A 87 -1.54 0.62 -8.93
N TYR A 88 -1.67 1.52 -7.97
CA TYR A 88 -2.37 2.79 -8.15
C TYR A 88 -1.74 3.62 -9.28
N LEU A 89 -0.43 3.87 -9.22
CA LEU A 89 0.29 4.67 -10.21
C LEU A 89 0.17 4.12 -11.64
N TYR A 90 0.25 2.80 -11.82
CA TYR A 90 0.17 2.21 -13.17
C TYR A 90 -1.26 2.00 -13.69
N ARG A 91 -2.23 1.75 -12.81
CA ARG A 91 -3.58 1.34 -13.22
C ARG A 91 -4.61 2.45 -13.08
N CYS A 92 -4.30 3.52 -12.38
CA CYS A 92 -5.22 4.62 -12.12
C CYS A 92 -4.72 5.91 -12.77
N GLN A 93 -5.39 6.29 -13.86
CA GLN A 93 -5.18 7.59 -14.50
C GLN A 93 -6.10 8.61 -13.83
N GLU A 94 -5.69 9.09 -12.65
CA GLU A 94 -6.31 10.26 -12.00
C GLU A 94 -5.50 11.52 -12.38
N PRO A 95 -6.12 12.72 -12.39
CA PRO A 95 -5.41 13.97 -12.63
C PRO A 95 -4.21 14.14 -11.69
N LEU A 96 -3.12 14.74 -12.20
CA LEU A 96 -1.86 14.91 -11.49
C LEU A 96 -2.04 15.49 -10.08
N ALA A 97 -2.86 16.55 -9.96
CA ALA A 97 -3.15 17.21 -8.69
C ALA A 97 -3.83 16.26 -7.68
N THR A 98 -4.82 15.48 -8.13
CA THR A 98 -5.54 14.52 -7.28
C THR A 98 -4.61 13.43 -6.78
N SER A 99 -3.82 12.86 -7.68
CA SER A 99 -2.86 11.80 -7.35
C SER A 99 -1.76 12.29 -6.41
N ALA A 100 -1.22 13.50 -6.67
CA ALA A 100 -0.19 14.12 -5.83
C ALA A 100 -0.71 14.37 -4.39
N THR A 101 -1.89 14.96 -4.22
CA THR A 101 -2.48 15.20 -2.89
C THR A 101 -2.70 13.88 -2.13
N LYS A 102 -3.19 12.85 -2.83
CA LYS A 102 -3.47 11.54 -2.24
C LYS A 102 -2.17 10.88 -1.78
N LEU A 103 -1.14 10.85 -2.64
CA LEU A 103 0.16 10.29 -2.32
C LEU A 103 0.87 11.06 -1.20
N ASP A 104 0.86 12.39 -1.23
CA ASP A 104 1.43 13.23 -0.16
C ASP A 104 0.83 12.89 1.21
N SER A 105 -0.50 12.73 1.29
CA SER A 105 -1.18 12.35 2.53
C SER A 105 -0.78 10.97 3.05
N LEU A 106 -0.44 10.02 2.16
CA LEU A 106 -0.03 8.67 2.52
C LEU A 106 1.45 8.64 2.90
N LEU A 107 2.30 9.38 2.17
CA LEU A 107 3.73 9.50 2.45
C LEU A 107 3.97 10.14 3.81
N LYS A 108 3.24 11.19 4.18
CA LYS A 108 3.30 11.80 5.51
C LYS A 108 2.98 10.84 6.66
N ARG A 109 2.21 9.78 6.39
CA ARG A 109 1.91 8.73 7.39
C ARG A 109 3.01 7.68 7.51
N ILE A 110 3.72 7.40 6.42
CA ILE A 110 4.92 6.53 6.45
C ILE A 110 6.10 7.30 7.05
N PHE A 111 6.24 8.59 6.72
CA PHE A 111 7.35 9.47 7.09
C PHE A 111 6.83 10.68 7.91
N PRO A 112 6.41 10.47 9.17
CA PRO A 112 6.01 11.58 10.01
C PRO A 112 7.22 12.50 10.27
N ALA A 113 7.04 13.80 10.03
CA ALA A 113 8.06 14.81 10.27
C ALA A 113 8.57 14.72 11.73
N GLY A 114 9.88 14.56 11.92
CA GLY A 114 10.52 14.58 13.24
C GLY A 114 10.77 13.22 13.90
N ARG A 115 10.50 12.06 13.26
CA ARG A 115 10.91 10.73 13.79
C ARG A 115 12.13 10.17 13.08
N SER A 116 13.31 10.58 13.54
CA SER A 116 14.63 10.06 13.13
C SER A 116 14.97 8.66 13.68
N SER A 117 14.03 8.00 14.39
CA SER A 117 14.29 6.74 15.13
C SER A 117 13.80 5.48 14.40
N ILE A 118 13.16 5.60 13.24
CA ILE A 118 12.66 4.44 12.45
C ILE A 118 13.77 3.83 11.56
N PHE A 119 14.99 4.38 11.62
CA PHE A 119 16.11 4.02 10.76
C PHE A 119 16.92 2.85 11.35
N HIS A 120 16.47 1.62 11.12
CA HIS A 120 17.39 0.47 11.13
C HIS A 120 18.20 0.49 9.82
N HIS A 121 19.53 0.57 9.96
CA HIS A 121 20.45 1.24 9.04
C HIS A 121 20.65 0.58 7.66
N GLU A 122 20.26 -0.68 7.42
CA GLU A 122 20.68 -1.35 6.17
C GLU A 122 19.56 -2.03 5.36
N GLU A 123 18.40 -2.36 5.94
CA GLU A 123 17.39 -3.21 5.26
C GLU A 123 16.25 -2.43 4.56
N HIS A 124 16.23 -1.09 4.64
CA HIS A 124 15.05 -0.28 4.24
C HIS A 124 15.33 0.76 3.14
N LEU A 125 16.55 0.83 2.63
CA LEU A 125 16.94 1.78 1.59
C LEU A 125 16.27 1.45 0.24
N GLU A 126 16.12 0.17 -0.11
CA GLU A 126 15.52 -0.26 -1.38
C GLU A 126 14.06 0.15 -1.54
N LEU A 127 13.30 0.17 -0.44
CA LEU A 127 11.89 0.58 -0.43
C LEU A 127 11.75 2.09 -0.55
N PHE A 128 12.66 2.83 0.07
CA PHE A 128 12.80 4.28 -0.13
C PHE A 128 13.17 4.60 -1.57
N ILE A 129 14.16 3.90 -2.12
CA ILE A 129 14.58 4.03 -3.51
C ILE A 129 13.40 3.68 -4.41
N CYS A 130 12.63 2.62 -4.14
CA CYS A 130 11.43 2.29 -4.92
C CYS A 130 10.36 3.37 -4.84
N ILE A 131 10.02 3.87 -3.64
CA ILE A 131 8.99 4.89 -3.47
C ILE A 131 9.44 6.21 -4.11
N MET A 132 10.68 6.65 -3.88
CA MET A 132 11.25 7.85 -4.49
C MET A 132 11.39 7.70 -6.00
N HIS A 133 11.91 6.58 -6.50
CA HIS A 133 11.97 6.28 -7.93
C HIS A 133 10.57 6.29 -8.54
N PHE A 134 9.55 5.72 -7.88
CA PHE A 134 8.17 5.76 -8.39
C PHE A 134 7.57 7.16 -8.43
N VAL A 135 7.76 7.94 -7.36
CA VAL A 135 7.28 9.32 -7.28
C VAL A 135 7.99 10.18 -8.33
N LEU A 136 9.32 10.07 -8.46
CA LEU A 136 10.12 10.83 -9.41
C LEU A 136 9.93 10.38 -10.87
N SER A 137 9.65 9.09 -11.11
CA SER A 137 9.38 8.56 -12.47
C SER A 137 8.00 8.93 -12.99
N CYS A 138 7.01 9.12 -12.11
CA CYS A 138 5.66 9.51 -12.49
C CYS A 138 5.44 11.05 -12.44
N TYR A 139 6.30 11.79 -11.73
CA TYR A 139 6.16 13.23 -11.49
C TYR A 139 7.53 13.93 -11.56
N PHE A 140 8.14 13.97 -12.74
CA PHE A 140 9.44 14.63 -12.95
C PHE A 140 9.46 16.09 -12.46
N ASP A 141 8.32 16.80 -12.51
CA ASP A 141 8.19 18.19 -12.03
C ASP A 141 8.16 18.34 -10.49
N PHE A 142 8.03 17.26 -9.72
CA PHE A 142 8.00 17.33 -8.25
C PHE A 142 9.41 17.39 -7.62
N GLY A 143 10.45 17.02 -8.38
CA GLY A 143 11.85 17.03 -7.92
C GLY A 143 12.51 18.42 -7.90
N LEU A 144 11.82 19.47 -8.35
CA LEU A 144 12.36 20.84 -8.42
C LEU A 144 12.20 21.63 -7.10
N GLY A 145 11.58 21.04 -6.07
CA GLY A 145 11.27 21.69 -4.80
C GLY A 145 11.92 21.08 -3.54
N PHE A 146 12.88 20.17 -3.71
CA PHE A 146 13.72 19.64 -2.61
C PHE A 146 15.16 20.08 -2.79
#